data_AF-X1BTW6-F1
#
_entry.id   AF-X1BTW6-F1
#
_cell.length_a   1.000
_cell.length_b   1.000
_cell.length_c   1.000
_cell.angle_alpha   90.00
_cell.angle_beta   90.00
_cell.angle_gamma   90.00
#
_symmetry.space_group_name_H-M   'P 1'
#
loop_
_entity.id
_entity.type
_entity.pdbx_description
1 polymer ?
#
loop_
_entity_poly.entity_id
_entity_poly.type
_entity_poly.pdbx_seq_one_letter_code
_entity_poly.pdbx_strand_id
1 'polypeptide(L)' 'FESGKKSFDNYMDLKFFLEDFFGCQVDLVIEEAIKPLLQKHILETVEYAS' A
#
# COMPACT_ATOMS: atom_id res chain seq x y z
N PHE A 1 -2.85 13.08 -2.34
CA PHE A 1 -3.65 12.44 -3.40
C PHE A 1 -4.53 13.50 -4.08
N GLU A 2 -4.40 13.69 -5.40
CA GLU A 2 -5.26 14.62 -6.15
C GLU A 2 -6.68 14.05 -6.29
N SER A 3 -7.69 14.93 -6.20
CA SER A 3 -9.09 14.57 -6.41
C SER A 3 -9.28 13.99 -7.81
N GLY A 4 -9.86 12.79 -7.91
CA GLY A 4 -10.05 12.06 -9.18
C GLY A 4 -9.02 10.96 -9.48
N LYS A 5 -7.92 10.86 -8.71
CA LYS A 5 -6.88 9.82 -8.87
C LYS A 5 -6.97 8.68 -7.87
N LYS A 6 -8.03 8.61 -7.04
CA LYS A 6 -8.30 7.44 -6.18
C LYS A 6 -9.01 6.35 -7.01
N SER A 7 -8.43 5.98 -8.15
CA SER A 7 -8.91 4.88 -8.99
C SER A 7 -8.20 3.59 -8.60
N PHE A 8 -8.87 2.47 -8.85
CA PHE A 8 -8.25 1.15 -8.73
C PHE A 8 -7.03 1.02 -9.65
N ASP A 9 -7.06 1.68 -10.81
CA ASP A 9 -5.96 1.67 -11.78
C ASP A 9 -4.65 2.18 -11.17
N ASN A 10 -4.65 3.32 -10.48
CA ASN A 10 -3.45 3.86 -9.86
C ASN A 10 -2.89 2.94 -8.74
N TYR A 11 -3.79 2.25 -8.04
CA TYR A 11 -3.37 1.26 -7.04
C TYR A 11 -2.70 0.05 -7.70
N MET A 12 -3.28 -0.46 -8.80
CA MET A 12 -2.72 -1.58 -9.55
C MET A 12 -1.40 -1.22 -10.23
N ASP A 13 -1.32 -0.05 -10.86
CA ASP A 13 -0.09 0.44 -11.51
C ASP A 13 1.05 0.58 -10.51
N LEU A 14 0.77 1.12 -9.31
CA LEU A 14 1.77 1.20 -8.24
C LEU A 14 2.18 -0.19 -7.75
N LYS A 15 1.22 -1.11 -7.58
CA LYS A 15 1.52 -2.48 -7.17
C LYS A 15 2.46 -3.14 -8.16
N PHE A 16 2.15 -3.12 -9.46
CA PHE A 16 2.98 -3.72 -10.49
C PHE A 16 4.37 -3.08 -10.55
N PHE A 17 4.45 -1.75 -10.43
CA PHE A 17 5.73 -1.06 -10.35
C PHE A 17 6.60 -1.55 -9.19
N LEU A 18 6.02 -1.76 -8.01
CA LEU A 18 6.75 -2.27 -6.84
C LEU A 18 7.17 -3.73 -7.04
N GLU A 19 6.28 -4.58 -7.58
CA GLU A 19 6.60 -5.99 -7.87
C GLU A 19 7.76 -6.13 -8.85
N ASP A 20 7.77 -5.32 -9.92
CA ASP A 20 8.85 -5.29 -10.90
C ASP A 20 10.15 -4.74 -10.29
N PHE A 21 10.06 -3.73 -9.41
CA PHE A 21 11.23 -3.14 -8.76
C PHE A 21 11.90 -4.09 -7.74
N PHE A 22 11.11 -4.78 -6.93
CA PHE A 22 11.61 -5.73 -5.92
C PHE A 22 11.86 -7.13 -6.48
N GLY A 23 11.31 -7.45 -7.66
CA GLY A 23 11.39 -8.78 -8.25
C GLY A 23 10.64 -9.84 -7.46
N CYS A 24 9.64 -9.44 -6.67
CA CYS A 24 8.85 -10.32 -5.83
C CYS A 24 7.39 -9.86 -5.74
N GLN A 25 6.50 -10.74 -5.30
CA GLN A 25 5.09 -10.39 -5.11
C GLN A 25 4.96 -9.41 -3.93
N VAL A 26 4.25 -8.30 -4.15
CA VAL A 26 4.07 -7.22 -3.16
C VAL A 26 2.60 -7.16 -2.77
N ASP A 27 2.32 -7.30 -1.48
CA ASP A 27 0.98 -7.08 -0.95
C ASP A 27 0.79 -5.61 -0.56
N LEU A 28 0.28 -4.82 -1.52
CA LEU A 28 0.02 -3.40 -1.30
C LEU A 28 -1.27 -3.22 -0.52
N VAL A 29 -1.23 -2.59 0.65
CA VAL A 29 -2.42 -2.31 1.46
C VAL A 29 -2.66 -0.82 1.63
N ILE A 30 -3.93 -0.43 1.64
CA ILE A 30 -4.36 0.94 1.94
C ILE A 30 -4.53 1.05 3.46
N GLU A 31 -3.82 1.99 4.08
CA GLU A 31 -3.81 2.18 5.53
C GLU A 31 -5.23 2.32 6.11
N GLU A 32 -6.10 3.08 5.46
CA GLU A 32 -7.48 3.31 5.92
C GLU A 32 -8.40 2.10 5.72
N ALA A 33 -7.99 1.10 4.94
CA ALA A 33 -8.73 -0.14 4.74
C ALA A 33 -8.38 -1.21 5.79
N ILE A 34 -7.36 -0.98 6.62
CA ILE A 34 -6.95 -1.91 7.66
C ILE A 34 -8.01 -1.92 8.77
N LYS A 35 -8.42 -3.13 9.21
CA LYS A 35 -9.35 -3.26 10.34
C LYS A 35 -8.75 -2.57 11.58
N PRO A 36 -9.51 -1.73 12.32
CA PRO A 36 -8.97 -0.97 13.46
C PRO A 36 -8.26 -1.84 14.52
N LEU A 37 -8.73 -3.08 14.71
CA LEU A 37 -8.12 -4.04 15.63
C LEU A 37 -6.72 -4.50 15.21
N LEU A 38 -6.44 -4.56 13.91
CA LEU A 38 -5.15 -4.95 13.34
C LEU A 38 -4.26 -3.74 13.07
N GLN A 39 -4.85 -2.58 12.80
CA GLN A 39 -4.14 -1.35 12.46
C GLN A 39 -3.11 -0.98 13.53
N LYS A 40 -3.50 -1.03 14.81
CA LYS A 40 -2.58 -0.69 15.92
C LYS A 40 -1.32 -1.57 15.90
N HIS A 41 -1.48 -2.88 15.74
CA HIS A 41 -0.36 -3.82 15.74
C HIS A 41 0.51 -3.71 14.49
N ILE A 42 -0.10 -3.46 13.32
CA ILE A 42 0.63 -3.30 12.06
C ILE A 42 1.47 -2.02 12.11
N LEU A 43 0.90 -0.90 12.55
CA LEU A 43 1.58 0.40 12.61
C LEU A 43 2.75 0.42 13.60
N GLU A 44 2.72 -0.39 14.65
CA GLU A 44 3.85 -0.54 15.59
C GLU A 44 5.09 -1.17 14.93
N THR A 45 4.91 -1.90 13.81
CA THR A 45 6.00 -2.59 13.09
C THR A 45 6.29 -2.02 11.71
N VAL A 46 5.69 -0.88 11.33
CA VAL A 46 5.93 -0.26 10.02
C VAL A 46 7.33 0.36 9.98
N GLU A 47 8.09 0.05 8.94
CA GLU A 47 9.30 0.77 8.58
C GLU A 47 9.02 1.69 7.39
N TYR A 48 9.35 2.97 7.52
CA TYR A 48 9.16 3.97 6.47
C TYR A 48 10.42 4.04 5.58
N ALA A 49 10.25 3.88 4.27
CA ALA A 49 11.32 4.13 3.31
C ALA A 49 11.52 5.64 3.11
N SER A 50 12.78 6.08 3.04
CA SER A 50 13.20 7.49 2.89
C SER A 50 13.78 7.77 1.51
#